data_AF-A0A948DN80-F1
#
_entry.id   AF-A0A948DN80-F1
#
_cell.length_a   1.000
_cell.length_b   1.000
_cell.length_c   1.000
_cell.angle_alpha   90.00
_cell.angle_beta   90.00
_cell.angle_gamma   90.00
#
_symmetry.space_group_name_H-M   'P 1'
#
loop_
_entity.id
_entity.type
_entity.pdbx_description
1 polymer ?
#
loop_
_entity_poly.entity_id
_entity_poly.type
_entity_poly.pdbx_seq_one_letter_code
_entity_poly.pdbx_strand_id
1 'polypeptide(L)'
;MRENNLLEALVQVSPGMEIWWDSSPVIFENWCRKLLAKADEGDQQTLKRQFGRMYNIENPGESLFRGVTTNPSLSLQAIKDDEP
;
A
#
# COMPACT_ATOMS: atom_id res chain seq x y z
N MET A 1 17.03 -2.07 3.43
CA MET A 1 15.70 -2.74 3.59
C MET A 1 15.72 -4.18 3.05
N ARG A 2 14.86 -5.09 3.55
CA ARG A 2 14.67 -6.45 2.95
C ARG A 2 13.79 -6.36 1.70
N GLU A 3 13.88 -7.32 0.77
CA GLU A 3 13.03 -7.33 -0.44
C GLU A 3 11.54 -7.48 -0.08
N ASN A 4 11.20 -8.48 0.72
CA ASN A 4 9.84 -8.69 1.20
C ASN A 4 9.59 -7.91 2.50
N ASN A 5 8.42 -7.28 2.59
CA ASN A 5 8.00 -6.58 3.80
C ASN A 5 7.48 -7.58 4.87
N LEU A 6 7.21 -7.06 6.08
CA LEU A 6 6.75 -7.89 7.19
C LEU A 6 5.33 -8.42 7.00
N LEU A 7 4.48 -7.76 6.20
CA LEU A 7 3.14 -8.22 5.89
C LEU A 7 3.19 -9.48 5.01
N GLU A 8 4.08 -9.49 4.01
CA GLU A 8 4.35 -10.66 3.18
C GLU A 8 4.84 -11.83 4.04
N ALA A 9 5.79 -11.58 4.95
CA ALA A 9 6.27 -12.62 5.87
C ALA A 9 5.17 -13.14 6.81
N LEU A 10 4.25 -12.28 7.25
CA LEU A 10 3.14 -12.67 8.12
C LEU A 10 2.20 -13.64 7.41
N VAL A 11 1.85 -13.37 6.15
CA VAL A 11 1.00 -14.27 5.34
C VAL A 11 1.69 -15.63 5.11
N GLN A 12 3.02 -15.67 4.97
CA GLN A 12 3.74 -16.94 4.80
C GLN A 12 3.67 -17.85 6.04
N VAL A 13 3.64 -17.28 7.25
CA VAL A 13 3.62 -18.08 8.49
C VAL A 13 2.22 -18.45 8.95
N SER A 14 1.17 -17.82 8.40
CA SER A 14 -0.24 -18.09 8.73
C SER A 14 -1.06 -18.29 7.45
N PRO A 15 -1.08 -19.53 6.90
CA PRO A 15 -1.86 -19.84 5.69
C PRO A 15 -3.34 -19.52 5.91
N GLY A 16 -3.92 -18.71 5.01
CA GLY A 16 -5.32 -18.27 5.07
C GLY A 16 -5.56 -16.95 5.79
N MET A 17 -4.54 -16.33 6.40
CA MET A 17 -4.66 -14.98 6.91
C MET A 17 -4.64 -13.95 5.77
N GLU A 18 -5.58 -13.01 5.83
CA GLU A 18 -5.71 -11.92 4.89
C GLU A 18 -5.20 -10.60 5.48
N ILE A 19 -4.58 -9.78 4.64
CA ILE A 19 -4.24 -8.40 4.99
C ILE A 19 -5.24 -7.48 4.30
N TRP A 20 -5.84 -6.57 5.07
CA TRP A 20 -6.82 -5.62 4.57
C TRP A 20 -6.28 -4.19 4.71
N TRP A 21 -6.53 -3.38 3.71
CA TRP A 21 -6.22 -1.96 3.74
C TRP A 21 -7.37 -1.20 4.38
N ASP A 22 -7.14 -0.57 5.53
CA ASP A 22 -8.19 0.11 6.30
C ASP A 22 -8.54 1.50 5.74
N SER A 23 -8.58 1.65 4.42
CA SER A 23 -8.90 2.90 3.75
C SER A 23 -9.27 2.70 2.29
N SER A 24 -9.83 3.75 1.68
CA SER A 24 -10.12 3.75 0.25
C SER A 24 -8.83 3.55 -0.57
N PRO A 25 -8.85 2.77 -1.66
CA PRO A 25 -7.69 2.61 -2.55
C PRO A 25 -7.27 3.95 -3.18
N VAL A 26 -8.17 4.94 -3.28
CA VAL A 26 -7.88 6.29 -3.79
C VAL A 26 -6.75 6.96 -3.01
N ILE A 27 -6.58 6.65 -1.73
CA ILE A 27 -5.54 7.28 -0.90
C ILE A 27 -4.17 6.61 -1.06
N PHE A 28 -4.12 5.39 -1.62
CA PHE A 28 -2.94 4.53 -1.54
C PHE A 28 -1.74 5.13 -2.28
N GLU A 29 -1.95 5.67 -3.48
CA GLU A 29 -0.86 6.24 -4.26
C GLU A 29 -0.23 7.45 -3.55
N ASN A 30 -1.06 8.39 -3.09
CA ASN A 30 -0.57 9.56 -2.35
C ASN A 30 0.14 9.15 -1.05
N TRP A 31 -0.38 8.13 -0.35
CA TRP A 31 0.27 7.57 0.84
C TRP A 31 1.66 7.00 0.51
N CYS A 32 1.80 6.22 -0.57
CA CYS A 32 3.08 5.70 -1.05
C CYS A 32 4.06 6.83 -1.41
N ARG A 33 3.60 7.87 -2.13
CA ARG A 33 4.42 9.05 -2.48
C ARG A 33 4.97 9.74 -1.22
N LYS A 34 4.11 9.98 -0.22
CA LYS A 34 4.49 10.62 1.05
C LYS A 34 5.47 9.78 1.87
N LEU A 35 5.37 8.45 1.82
CA LEU A 35 6.34 7.56 2.46
C LEU A 35 7.68 7.51 1.73
N LEU A 36 7.66 7.44 0.40
CA LEU A 36 8.89 7.46 -0.41
C LEU A 36 9.68 8.74 -0.22
N ALA A 37 9.00 9.90 -0.11
CA ALA A 37 9.65 11.18 0.14
C ALA A 37 10.39 11.25 1.48
N LYS A 38 10.05 10.38 2.43
CA LYS A 38 10.68 10.29 3.77
C LYS A 38 11.70 9.15 3.88
N ALA A 39 11.84 8.32 2.85
CA ALA A 39 12.71 7.15 2.89
C ALA A 39 14.12 7.49 2.42
N ASP A 40 15.11 6.83 3.03
CA ASP A 40 16.51 6.88 2.60
C ASP A 40 16.64 6.46 1.13
N GLU A 41 17.51 7.14 0.38
CA GLU A 41 17.68 6.91 -1.07
C GLU A 41 17.94 5.43 -1.42
N GLY A 42 18.73 4.74 -0.59
CA GLY A 42 19.04 3.32 -0.76
C GLY A 42 17.85 2.36 -0.62
N ASP A 43 16.77 2.80 0.02
CA ASP A 43 15.59 1.98 0.29
C ASP A 43 14.41 2.29 -0.67
N GLN A 44 14.41 3.43 -1.35
CA GLN A 44 13.30 3.88 -2.19
C GLN A 44 12.91 2.89 -3.29
N GLN A 45 13.88 2.26 -3.97
CA GLN A 45 13.57 1.28 -5.00
C GLN A 45 12.89 0.03 -4.43
N THR A 46 13.35 -0.44 -3.27
CA THR A 46 12.78 -1.60 -2.58
C THR A 46 11.37 -1.29 -2.08
N LEU A 47 11.16 -0.10 -1.50
CA LEU A 47 9.82 0.37 -1.12
C LEU A 47 8.85 0.44 -2.29
N LYS A 48 9.28 0.98 -3.45
CA LYS A 48 8.45 1.02 -4.66
C LYS A 48 7.98 -0.38 -5.07
N ARG A 49 8.88 -1.38 -5.05
CA ARG A 49 8.52 -2.78 -5.36
C ARG A 49 7.56 -3.36 -4.33
N GLN A 50 7.79 -3.10 -3.04
CA GLN A 50 6.89 -3.54 -1.96
C GLN A 50 5.49 -2.93 -2.11
N PHE A 51 5.39 -1.63 -2.36
CA PHE A 51 4.10 -0.95 -2.57
C PHE A 51 3.34 -1.48 -3.78
N GLY A 52 4.05 -1.76 -4.89
CA GLY A 52 3.43 -2.37 -6.07
C GLY A 52 2.83 -3.76 -5.80
N ARG A 53 3.42 -4.54 -4.89
CA ARG A 53 2.84 -5.82 -4.44
C ARG A 53 1.74 -5.65 -3.40
N MET A 54 1.74 -4.57 -2.62
CA MET A 54 0.70 -4.29 -1.63
C MET A 54 -0.65 -4.04 -2.31
N TYR A 55 -0.67 -3.17 -3.32
CA TYR A 55 -1.85 -2.91 -4.14
C TYR A 55 -1.44 -2.74 -5.61
N ASN A 56 -1.78 -3.73 -6.43
CA ASN A 56 -1.62 -3.72 -7.87
C ASN A 56 -2.91 -3.23 -8.52
N ILE A 57 -2.92 -1.99 -9.01
CA ILE A 57 -4.11 -1.38 -9.63
C ILE A 57 -4.50 -2.05 -10.96
N GLU A 58 -3.52 -2.59 -11.69
CA GLU A 58 -3.74 -3.24 -12.98
C GLU A 58 -4.29 -4.66 -12.79
N ASN A 59 -3.85 -5.34 -11.72
CA ASN A 59 -4.34 -6.66 -11.36
C ASN A 59 -4.60 -6.78 -9.84
N PRO A 60 -5.74 -6.27 -9.35
CA PRO A 60 -6.05 -6.26 -7.92
C PRO A 60 -6.05 -7.65 -7.27
N GLY A 61 -6.38 -8.71 -8.02
CA GLY A 61 -6.36 -10.10 -7.53
C GLY A 61 -4.97 -10.63 -7.16
N GLU A 62 -3.90 -10.02 -7.70
CA GLU A 62 -2.51 -10.34 -7.37
C GLU A 62 -1.96 -9.50 -6.21
N SER A 63 -2.76 -8.59 -5.66
CA SER A 63 -2.36 -7.76 -4.52
C SER A 63 -2.18 -8.59 -3.25
N LEU A 64 -1.25 -8.16 -2.40
CA LEU A 64 -1.13 -8.65 -1.03
C LEU A 64 -2.38 -8.30 -0.22
N PHE A 65 -2.95 -7.12 -0.45
CA PHE A 65 -4.22 -6.74 0.15
C PHE A 65 -5.36 -7.53 -0.47
N ARG A 66 -6.19 -8.15 0.38
CA ARG A 66 -7.35 -8.94 -0.02
C ARG A 66 -8.68 -8.22 0.13
N GLY A 67 -8.65 -7.04 0.73
CA GLY A 67 -9.82 -6.18 0.88
C GLY A 67 -9.43 -4.75 1.24
N VAL A 68 -10.40 -3.87 1.11
CA VAL A 68 -10.31 -2.46 1.51
C VAL A 68 -11.53 -2.11 2.35
N THR A 69 -11.37 -1.20 3.31
CA THR A 69 -12.51 -0.52 3.95
C THR A 69 -12.66 0.88 3.35
N THR A 70 -13.78 1.56 3.61
CA THR A 70 -13.92 2.97 3.22
C THR A 70 -13.93 3.83 4.47
N ASN A 71 -13.09 4.86 4.47
CA ASN A 71 -13.12 5.95 5.44
C ASN A 71 -13.46 7.26 4.70
N PRO A 72 -14.71 7.75 4.78
CA PRO A 72 -15.15 8.90 3.99
C PRO A 72 -14.32 10.17 4.21
N SER A 73 -13.92 10.45 5.45
CA SER A 73 -13.12 11.64 5.77
C SER A 73 -11.73 11.60 5.15
N LEU A 74 -11.06 10.44 5.21
CA LEU A 74 -9.74 10.26 4.57
C LEU A 74 -9.83 10.28 3.05
N SER A 75 -10.92 9.75 2.50
CA SER A 75 -11.15 9.75 1.05
C SER A 75 -11.31 11.18 0.52
N LEU A 76 -12.08 12.02 1.22
CA LEU A 76 -12.22 13.44 0.86
C LEU A 76 -10.88 14.19 0.95
N GLN A 77 -10.08 13.93 1.98
CA GLN A 77 -8.77 14.57 2.12
C GLN A 77 -7.83 14.17 0.96
N ALA A 78 -7.83 12.90 0.56
CA ALA A 78 -6.99 12.45 -0.55
C ALA A 78 -7.38 13.10 -1.89
N ILE A 79 -8.67 13.31 -2.13
CA ILE A 79 -9.14 14.04 -3.33
C ILE A 79 -8.64 15.48 -3.30
N LYS A 80 -8.72 16.16 -2.15
CA LYS A 80 -8.21 17.54 -2.00
C LYS A 80 -6.70 17.64 -2.18
N ASP A 81 -5.95 16.65 -1.70
CA ASP A 81 -4.50 16.61 -1.85
C ASP A 81 -4.06 16.42 -3.32
N ASP A 82 -4.96 15.98 -4.20
CA ASP A 82 -4.72 15.72 -5.63
C ASP A 82 -5.29 16.85 -6.52
N GLU A 83 -5.82 17.93 -5.93
CA GLU A 83 -6.23 19.12 -6.67
C GLU A 83 -5.00 19.82 -7.31
N PRO A 84 -5.13 20.37 -8.54
CA PRO A 84 -4.01 20.99 -9.28
C PRO A 84 -3.40 22.25 -8.65
#